data_AF-A0A1S0TEZ1-F1
#
_entry.id   AF-A0A1S0TEZ1-F1
#
_cell.length_a   1.000
_cell.length_b   1.000
_cell.length_c   1.000
_cell.angle_alpha   90.00
_cell.angle_beta   90.00
_cell.angle_gamma   90.00
#
_symmetry.space_group_name_H-M   'P 1'
#
loop_
_entity.id
_entity.type
_entity.pdbx_description
1 polymer ?
#
loop_
_entity_poly.entity_id
_entity_poly.type
_entity_poly.pdbx_seq_one_letter_code
_entity_poly.pdbx_strand_id
1 'polypeptide(L)'
;MRQVSSHKIAVSTLAYIRKIVGFGKYNSAQELIELLETERKRLLEALPYQFVVSNIILCVIKMICEENGQTNAALGDLVPHDSLNELWKTPSSRKVMDPRELRKSALIAINEFATEIDTCIEDICAQVKVFIEEQP
;
A
#
# COMPACT_ATOMS: atom_id res chain seq x y z
N MET A 1 -14.44 23.56 3.14
CA MET A 1 -14.10 22.12 3.27
C MET A 1 -14.03 21.79 4.75
N ARG A 2 -14.69 20.73 5.23
CA ARG A 2 -14.50 20.26 6.61
C ARG A 2 -13.04 19.81 6.74
N GLN A 3 -12.30 20.28 7.75
CA GLN A 3 -11.00 19.68 8.07
C GLN A 3 -11.26 18.22 8.51
N VAL A 4 -10.70 17.28 7.76
CA VAL A 4 -10.75 15.85 8.08
C VAL A 4 -9.32 15.43 8.40
N SER A 5 -9.11 14.69 9.49
CA SER A 5 -7.77 14.26 9.88
C SER A 5 -7.16 13.35 8.80
N SER A 6 -5.83 13.44 8.62
CA SER A 6 -5.07 12.57 7.71
C SER A 6 -5.32 11.09 8.03
N HIS A 7 -5.35 10.72 9.30
CA HIS A 7 -5.69 9.37 9.75
C HIS A 7 -7.07 8.91 9.25
N LYS A 8 -8.11 9.73 9.40
CA LYS A 8 -9.46 9.38 8.90
C LYS A 8 -9.50 9.25 7.39
N ILE A 9 -8.72 10.06 6.67
CA ILE A 9 -8.57 9.95 5.21
C ILE A 9 -7.85 8.66 4.84
N ALA A 10 -6.80 8.28 5.58
CA ALA A 10 -6.08 7.04 5.38
C ALA A 10 -7.00 5.82 5.55
N VAL A 11 -7.73 5.74 6.67
CA VAL A 11 -8.70 4.67 6.96
C VAL A 11 -9.78 4.59 5.87
N SER A 12 -10.33 5.74 5.46
CA SER A 12 -11.37 5.78 4.42
C SER A 12 -10.85 5.35 3.06
N THR A 13 -9.62 5.76 2.72
CA THR A 13 -8.95 5.38 1.46
C THR A 13 -8.67 3.89 1.46
N LEU A 14 -8.10 3.34 2.53
CA LEU A 14 -7.79 1.92 2.62
C LEU A 14 -9.05 1.06 2.55
N ALA A 15 -10.13 1.48 3.21
CA ALA A 15 -11.43 0.81 3.12
C ALA A 15 -12.00 0.80 1.69
N TYR A 16 -11.78 1.87 0.91
CA TYR A 16 -12.15 1.93 -0.50
C TYR A 16 -11.28 0.97 -1.35
N ILE A 17 -9.97 1.03 -1.20
CA ILE A 17 -9.04 0.17 -1.94
C ILE A 17 -9.25 -1.30 -1.62
N ARG A 18 -9.51 -1.66 -0.37
CA ARG A 18 -9.85 -3.02 0.04
C ARG A 18 -11.08 -3.55 -0.70
N LYS A 19 -12.08 -2.71 -1.00
CA LYS A 19 -13.23 -3.11 -1.83
C LYS A 19 -12.84 -3.37 -3.27
N ILE A 20 -11.94 -2.58 -3.84
CA ILE A 20 -11.41 -2.81 -5.20
C ILE A 20 -10.66 -4.13 -5.27
N VAL A 21 -9.81 -4.43 -4.28
CA VAL A 21 -9.09 -5.72 -4.23
C VAL A 21 -10.06 -6.89 -4.02
N GLY A 22 -11.03 -6.74 -3.10
CA GLY A 22 -11.97 -7.82 -2.79
C GLY A 22 -12.98 -8.14 -3.90
N PHE A 23 -13.46 -7.12 -4.61
CA PHE A 23 -14.59 -7.25 -5.56
C PHE A 23 -14.25 -6.84 -7.00
N GLY A 24 -13.05 -6.33 -7.25
CA GLY A 24 -12.59 -5.91 -8.57
C GLY A 24 -12.41 -7.08 -9.53
N LYS A 25 -12.57 -6.78 -10.82
CA LYS A 25 -12.36 -7.72 -11.92
C LYS A 25 -10.92 -7.63 -12.38
N TYR A 26 -10.13 -8.64 -12.04
CA TYR A 26 -8.74 -8.82 -12.46
C TYR A 26 -8.39 -10.31 -12.40
N ASN A 27 -7.51 -10.74 -13.29
CA ASN A 27 -7.03 -12.12 -13.42
C ASN A 27 -5.52 -12.23 -13.23
N SER A 28 -4.84 -11.14 -12.90
CA SER A 28 -3.41 -11.13 -12.61
C SER A 28 -3.05 -9.98 -11.66
N ALA A 29 -1.86 -10.04 -11.06
CA ALA A 29 -1.34 -8.93 -10.26
C ALA A 29 -1.14 -7.68 -11.10
N GLN A 30 -0.71 -7.83 -12.36
CA GLN A 30 -0.53 -6.71 -13.29
C GLN A 30 -1.86 -5.99 -13.54
N GLU A 31 -2.94 -6.71 -13.83
CA GLU A 31 -4.28 -6.14 -14.01
C GLU A 31 -4.78 -5.43 -12.73
N LEU A 32 -4.48 -5.98 -11.55
CA LEU A 32 -4.84 -5.34 -10.29
C LEU A 32 -4.05 -4.05 -10.06
N ILE A 33 -2.75 -4.04 -10.36
CA ILE A 33 -1.90 -2.84 -10.23
C ILE A 33 -2.40 -1.75 -11.18
N GLU A 34 -2.66 -2.06 -12.45
CA GLU A 34 -3.19 -1.12 -13.45
C GLU A 34 -4.55 -0.54 -13.02
N LEU A 35 -5.41 -1.38 -12.42
CA LEU A 35 -6.69 -0.94 -11.86
C LEU A 35 -6.48 0.07 -10.72
N LEU A 36 -5.55 -0.20 -9.79
CA LEU A 36 -5.24 0.68 -8.68
C LEU A 36 -4.56 1.98 -9.13
N GLU A 37 -3.69 1.93 -10.13
CA GLU A 37 -3.06 3.12 -10.72
C GLU A 37 -4.07 4.02 -11.42
N THR A 38 -5.03 3.43 -12.13
CA THR A 38 -6.13 4.15 -12.77
C THR A 38 -6.97 4.88 -11.73
N GLU A 39 -7.32 4.20 -10.65
CA GLU A 39 -8.05 4.80 -9.52
C GLU A 39 -7.22 5.89 -8.81
N ARG A 40 -5.92 5.66 -8.62
CA ARG A 40 -5.00 6.66 -8.06
C ARG A 40 -4.97 7.92 -8.89
N LYS A 41 -4.83 7.81 -10.21
CA LYS A 41 -4.80 8.94 -11.14
C LYS A 41 -6.09 9.73 -11.07
N ARG A 42 -7.24 9.05 -11.14
CA ARG A 42 -8.57 9.67 -11.02
C ARG A 42 -8.72 10.43 -9.69
N LEU A 43 -8.31 9.82 -8.58
CA LEU A 43 -8.40 10.43 -7.26
C LEU A 43 -7.44 11.62 -7.11
N LEU A 44 -6.24 11.56 -7.70
CA LEU A 44 -5.29 12.66 -7.68
C LEU A 44 -5.79 13.87 -8.48
N GLU A 45 -6.44 13.63 -9.63
CA GLU A 45 -7.09 14.68 -10.41
C GLU A 45 -8.26 15.33 -9.64
N ALA A 46 -9.02 14.55 -8.89
CA ALA A 46 -10.14 15.04 -8.08
C ALA A 46 -9.72 15.71 -6.76
N LEU A 47 -8.62 15.26 -6.16
CA LEU A 47 -8.13 15.65 -4.82
C LEU A 47 -6.63 15.97 -4.85
N PRO A 48 -6.18 16.99 -5.62
CA PRO A 48 -4.77 17.21 -5.92
C PRO A 48 -3.89 17.55 -4.72
N TYR A 49 -4.48 18.03 -3.62
CA TYR A 49 -3.77 18.38 -2.38
C TYR A 49 -3.87 17.29 -1.29
N GLN A 50 -4.54 16.18 -1.58
CA GLN A 50 -4.74 15.11 -0.61
C GLN A 50 -3.76 13.95 -0.81
N PHE A 51 -2.49 14.21 -0.54
CA PHE A 51 -1.39 13.24 -0.76
C PHE A 51 -1.56 11.92 0.00
N VAL A 52 -2.24 11.92 1.15
CA VAL A 52 -2.56 10.71 1.92
C VAL A 52 -3.28 9.67 1.05
N VAL A 53 -4.18 10.11 0.17
CA VAL A 53 -4.92 9.20 -0.71
C VAL A 53 -3.96 8.47 -1.64
N SER A 54 -3.07 9.20 -2.32
CA SER A 54 -2.06 8.60 -3.20
C SER A 54 -1.12 7.67 -2.43
N ASN A 55 -0.68 8.08 -1.24
CA ASN A 55 0.28 7.29 -0.45
C ASN A 55 -0.31 5.95 -0.02
N ILE A 56 -1.56 5.92 0.45
CA ILE A 56 -2.22 4.65 0.82
C ILE A 56 -2.35 3.72 -0.39
N ILE A 57 -2.69 4.25 -1.57
CA ILE A 57 -2.80 3.43 -2.77
C ILE A 57 -1.44 2.86 -3.17
N LEU A 58 -0.37 3.66 -3.09
CA LEU A 58 1.00 3.19 -3.35
C LEU A 58 1.46 2.13 -2.34
N CYS A 59 1.12 2.27 -1.05
CA CYS A 59 1.39 1.24 -0.04
C CYS A 59 0.72 -0.09 -0.40
N VAL A 60 -0.54 -0.06 -0.83
CA VAL A 60 -1.25 -1.29 -1.23
C VAL A 60 -0.67 -1.88 -2.52
N ILE A 61 -0.30 -1.06 -3.51
CA ILE A 61 0.40 -1.54 -4.72
C ILE A 61 1.70 -2.25 -4.33
N LYS A 62 2.49 -1.66 -3.42
CA LYS A 62 3.73 -2.27 -2.92
C LYS A 62 3.47 -3.63 -2.27
N MET A 63 2.47 -3.74 -1.39
CA MET A 63 2.07 -5.01 -0.76
C MET A 63 1.69 -6.06 -1.80
N ILE A 64 0.90 -5.70 -2.82
CA ILE A 64 0.50 -6.64 -3.89
C ILE A 64 1.73 -7.15 -4.64
N CYS A 65 2.71 -6.29 -4.89
CA CYS A 65 3.95 -6.69 -5.54
C CYS A 65 4.78 -7.62 -4.66
N GLU A 66 4.93 -7.33 -3.37
CA GLU A 66 5.62 -8.18 -2.41
C GLU A 66 4.96 -9.58 -2.34
N GLU A 67 3.63 -9.64 -2.23
CA GLU A 67 2.85 -10.88 -2.20
C GLU A 67 2.96 -11.68 -3.50
N ASN A 68 2.90 -11.02 -4.66
CA ASN A 68 3.07 -11.68 -5.95
C ASN A 68 4.53 -12.07 -6.22
N GLY A 69 5.45 -11.79 -5.30
CA GLY A 69 6.87 -11.97 -5.50
C GLY A 69 7.36 -11.17 -6.69
N GLN A 70 6.90 -9.95 -6.92
CA GLN A 70 7.58 -9.00 -7.79
C GLN A 70 8.64 -8.26 -6.97
N THR A 71 9.83 -8.05 -7.53
CA THR A 71 10.83 -7.16 -6.91
C THR A 71 10.45 -5.71 -7.22
N ASN A 72 10.87 -4.78 -6.37
CA ASN A 72 10.71 -3.33 -6.58
C ASN A 72 11.18 -2.86 -7.96
N ALA A 73 12.08 -3.60 -8.62
CA ALA A 73 12.49 -3.35 -10.00
C ALA A 73 11.39 -3.48 -11.06
N ALA A 74 10.33 -4.24 -10.81
CA ALA A 74 9.15 -4.29 -11.67
C ALA A 74 8.23 -3.08 -11.50
N LEU A 75 8.38 -2.32 -10.41
CA LEU A 75 7.55 -1.15 -10.09
C LEU A 75 8.08 0.17 -10.68
N GLY A 76 9.25 0.13 -11.35
CA GLY A 76 9.91 1.32 -11.88
C GLY A 76 10.16 2.38 -10.81
N ASP A 77 9.90 3.65 -11.14
CA ASP A 77 10.09 4.79 -10.24
C ASP A 77 9.07 4.90 -9.08
N LEU A 78 8.09 3.99 -9.00
CA LEU A 78 6.99 4.10 -8.02
C LEU A 78 7.37 3.64 -6.61
N VAL A 79 8.41 2.82 -6.46
CA VAL A 79 8.94 2.41 -5.16
C VAL A 79 10.46 2.61 -5.14
N PRO A 80 11.02 3.29 -4.12
CA PRO A 80 12.46 3.39 -3.96
C PRO A 80 13.11 2.01 -3.99
N HIS A 81 14.07 1.79 -4.89
CA HIS A 81 14.85 0.56 -4.90
C HIS A 81 15.65 0.46 -3.60
N ASP A 82 15.50 -0.65 -2.88
CA ASP A 82 16.22 -0.87 -1.62
C ASP A 82 17.75 -0.96 -1.83
N SER A 83 18.21 -1.34 -3.03
CA SER A 83 19.62 -1.21 -3.43
C SER A 83 19.83 -1.32 -4.95
N LEU A 84 20.94 -0.77 -5.46
CA LEU A 84 21.38 -0.98 -6.85
C LEU A 84 21.59 -2.48 -7.19
N ASN A 85 21.91 -3.31 -6.19
CA ASN A 85 22.11 -4.75 -6.38
C ASN A 85 20.82 -5.46 -6.82
N GLU A 86 19.64 -4.95 -6.47
CA GLU A 86 18.36 -5.52 -6.91
C GLU A 86 18.08 -5.32 -8.40
N LEU A 87 18.68 -4.30 -9.04
CA LEU A 87 18.56 -4.06 -10.48
C LEU A 87 19.32 -5.10 -11.31
N TRP A 88 20.39 -5.68 -10.76
CA TRP A 88 21.25 -6.65 -11.46
C TRP A 88 20.82 -8.10 -11.26
N LYS A 89 19.87 -8.37 -10.37
CA LYS A 89 19.30 -9.71 -10.21
C LYS A 89 18.44 -10.04 -11.42
N THR A 90 18.85 -11.06 -12.17
CA THR A 90 18.05 -11.63 -13.25
C THR A 90 16.65 -11.97 -12.71
N PRO A 91 15.55 -11.61 -13.40
CA PRO A 91 14.23 -12.02 -12.98
C PRO A 91 14.24 -13.55 -12.88
N SER A 92 14.17 -14.08 -11.66
CA SER A 92 13.92 -15.51 -11.48
C SER A 92 12.59 -15.82 -12.14
N SER A 93 12.49 -16.98 -12.80
CA SER A 93 11.25 -17.47 -13.43
C SER A 93 10.20 -17.72 -12.35
N ARG A 94 9.63 -16.64 -11.84
CA ARG A 94 8.67 -16.69 -10.75
C ARG A 94 7.34 -17.15 -11.32
N LYS A 95 6.82 -18.18 -10.67
CA LYS A 95 5.54 -18.79 -11.01
C LYS A 95 4.47 -17.73 -10.80
N VAL A 96 3.71 -17.44 -11.85
CA VAL A 96 2.56 -16.53 -11.78
C VAL A 96 1.64 -17.04 -10.67
N MET A 97 1.36 -16.20 -9.67
CA MET A 97 0.48 -16.54 -8.57
C MET A 97 -0.95 -16.76 -9.11
N ASP A 98 -1.63 -17.78 -8.59
CA ASP A 98 -3.04 -18.00 -8.92
C ASP A 98 -3.88 -16.77 -8.49
N PRO A 99 -4.84 -16.30 -9.31
CA PRO A 99 -5.59 -15.08 -9.00
C PRO A 99 -6.40 -15.14 -7.70
N ARG A 100 -6.82 -16.33 -7.25
CA ARG A 100 -7.52 -16.52 -5.97
C ARG A 100 -6.55 -16.40 -4.81
N GLU A 101 -5.39 -17.03 -4.91
CA GLU A 101 -4.33 -16.92 -3.89
C GLU A 101 -3.82 -15.48 -3.80
N LEU A 102 -3.61 -14.80 -4.93
CA LEU A 102 -3.26 -13.37 -4.95
C LEU A 102 -4.28 -12.52 -4.20
N ARG A 103 -5.57 -12.69 -4.51
CA ARG A 103 -6.63 -11.93 -3.84
C ARG A 103 -6.64 -12.20 -2.33
N LYS A 104 -6.50 -13.46 -1.94
CA LYS A 104 -6.46 -13.86 -0.53
C LYS A 104 -5.25 -13.25 0.19
N SER A 105 -4.05 -13.38 -0.37
CA SER A 105 -2.80 -12.84 0.20
C SER A 105 -2.88 -11.31 0.34
N ALA A 106 -3.28 -10.62 -0.73
CA ALA A 106 -3.41 -9.16 -0.71
C ALA A 106 -4.43 -8.69 0.34
N LEU A 107 -5.56 -9.39 0.51
CA LEU A 107 -6.55 -9.03 1.53
C LEU A 107 -6.03 -9.25 2.95
N ILE A 108 -5.21 -10.28 3.19
CA ILE A 108 -4.57 -10.50 4.49
C ILE A 108 -3.64 -9.33 4.81
N ALA A 109 -2.69 -9.03 3.92
CA ALA A 109 -1.74 -7.92 4.07
C ALA A 109 -2.45 -6.55 4.27
N ILE A 110 -3.53 -6.30 3.51
CA ILE A 110 -4.33 -5.08 3.66
C ILE A 110 -5.05 -5.00 5.01
N ASN A 111 -5.54 -6.12 5.56
CA ASN A 111 -6.20 -6.11 6.88
C ASN A 111 -5.18 -5.93 8.02
N GLU A 112 -3.97 -6.48 7.87
CA GLU A 112 -2.87 -6.22 8.79
C GLU A 112 -2.49 -4.74 8.77
N PHE A 113 -2.31 -4.16 7.57
CA PHE A 113 -2.05 -2.73 7.42
C PHE A 113 -3.18 -1.84 7.96
N ALA A 114 -4.43 -2.26 7.82
CA ALA A 114 -5.57 -1.55 8.42
C ALA A 114 -5.47 -1.52 9.95
N THR A 115 -5.10 -2.67 10.55
CA THR A 115 -4.89 -2.77 11.99
C THR A 115 -3.75 -1.86 12.45
N GLU A 116 -2.64 -1.84 11.71
CA GLU A 116 -1.50 -0.94 11.99
C GLU A 116 -1.88 0.54 11.90
N ILE A 117 -2.66 0.94 10.89
CA ILE A 117 -3.15 2.32 10.78
C ILE A 117 -4.04 2.69 11.97
N ASP A 118 -4.88 1.77 12.44
CA ASP A 118 -5.78 1.99 13.56
C ASP A 118 -5.02 2.15 14.89
N THR A 119 -3.92 1.41 15.10
CA THR A 119 -3.14 1.46 16.34
C THR A 119 -1.99 2.46 16.33
N CYS A 120 -1.58 3.01 15.17
CA CYS A 120 -0.34 3.79 15.06
C CYS A 120 -0.27 5.01 15.99
N ILE A 121 -1.40 5.65 16.29
CA ILE A 121 -1.45 6.79 17.21
C ILE A 121 -1.08 6.35 18.63
N GLU A 122 -1.62 5.21 19.09
CA GLU A 122 -1.36 4.65 20.40
C GLU A 122 0.10 4.19 20.51
N ASP A 123 0.63 3.56 19.45
CA ASP A 123 2.02 3.10 19.36
C ASP A 123 3.02 4.27 19.45
N ILE A 124 2.73 5.39 18.74
CA ILE A 124 3.55 6.61 18.83
C ILE A 124 3.46 7.20 20.24
N CYS A 125 2.26 7.31 20.82
CA CYS A 125 2.08 7.84 22.16
C CYS A 125 2.80 7.00 23.23
N ALA A 126 2.86 5.67 23.07
CA ALA A 126 3.60 4.80 23.96
C ALA A 126 5.11 5.04 23.86
N GLN A 127 5.66 5.21 22.66
CA GLN A 127 7.09 5.47 22.45
C GLN A 127 7.52 6.85 22.94
N VAL A 128 6.71 7.89 22.74
CA VAL A 128 7.03 9.26 23.16
C VAL A 128 7.23 9.38 24.68
N LYS A 129 6.53 8.59 25.49
CA LYS A 129 6.71 8.59 26.95
C LYS A 129 8.13 8.22 27.35
N VAL A 130 8.73 7.24 26.68
CA VAL A 130 10.11 6.82 26.91
C VAL A 130 11.08 7.97 26.61
N PHE A 131 10.87 8.71 25.51
CA PHE A 131 11.76 9.81 25.12
C PHE A 131 11.65 11.05 26.01
N ILE A 132 10.47 11.32 26.60
CA ILE A 132 10.26 12.48 27.47
C ILE A 132 10.76 12.20 28.89
N GLU A 133 10.66 10.95 29.37
CA GLU A 133 11.10 10.56 30.72
C GLU A 133 12.63 10.33 30.82
N GLU A 134 13.32 10.14 29.69
CA GLU A 134 14.79 9.98 29.64
C GLU A 134 15.58 11.28 29.33
N GLN A 135 14.95 12.46 29.36
CA GLN A 135 15.68 13.73 29.32
C GLN A 135 16.05 14.18 30.75
N PRO A 136 17.34 14.43 31.07
CA PRO A 136 17.79 14.85 32.40
C PRO A 136 17.34 16.26 32.81
#